data_AF-A0A958L881-F1
#
_entry.id   AF-A0A958L881-F1
#
_cell.length_a   1.000
_cell.length_b   1.000
_cell.length_c   1.000
_cell.angle_alpha   90.00
_cell.angle_beta   90.00
_cell.angle_gamma   90.00
#
_symmetry.space_group_name_H-M   'P 1'
#
loop_
_entity.id
_entity.type
_entity.pdbx_description
1 polymer ?
#
loop_
_entity_poly.entity_id
_entity_poly.type
_entity_poly.pdbx_seq_one_letter_code
_entity_poly.pdbx_strand_id
1 'polypeptide(L)'
;MEELKPELVQKCKVKLIDAKADILNRVREAKENLNKNFDDAKGGDEGDQTLRALAETEFLNMNERLRKQLVEIEMALARIESGSYGICEET
;
A
#
# COMPACT_ATOMS: atom_id res chain seq x y z
N MET A 1 -10.83 -10.96 30.08
CA MET A 1 -10.22 -10.47 28.82
C MET A 1 -9.13 -11.45 28.46
N GLU A 2 -9.27 -12.15 27.34
CA GLU A 2 -8.29 -13.14 26.92
C GLU A 2 -7.11 -12.41 26.27
N GLU A 3 -6.01 -12.36 27.00
CA GLU A 3 -4.78 -11.70 26.56
C GLU A 3 -4.19 -12.50 25.38
N LEU A 4 -3.97 -11.83 24.25
CA LEU A 4 -3.37 -12.46 23.07
C LEU A 4 -1.99 -13.00 23.44
N LYS A 5 -1.72 -14.25 23.06
CA LYS A 5 -0.42 -14.88 23.31
C LYS A 5 0.71 -14.01 22.71
N PRO A 6 1.76 -13.66 23.47
CA PRO A 6 2.84 -12.80 22.97
C PRO A 6 3.50 -13.33 21.69
N GLU A 7 3.61 -14.65 21.56
CA GLU A 7 4.12 -15.31 20.36
C GLU A 7 3.26 -15.04 19.11
N LEU A 8 1.94 -14.96 19.28
CA LEU A 8 1.02 -14.68 18.18
C LEU A 8 1.15 -13.22 17.74
N VAL A 9 1.24 -12.29 18.70
CA VAL A 9 1.47 -10.86 18.41
C VAL A 9 2.78 -10.67 17.66
N GLN A 10 3.84 -11.37 18.05
CA GLN A 10 5.12 -11.31 17.36
C GLN A 10 5.04 -11.86 15.92
N LYS A 11 4.31 -12.96 15.70
CA LYS A 11 4.06 -13.48 14.34
C LYS A 11 3.26 -12.48 13.49
N CYS A 12 2.25 -11.83 14.06
CA CYS A 12 1.49 -10.79 13.38
C CYS A 12 2.37 -9.58 13.04
N LYS A 13 3.25 -9.15 13.95
CA LYS A 13 4.21 -8.06 13.72
C LYS A 13 5.10 -8.34 12.51
N VAL A 14 5.67 -9.54 12.43
CA VAL A 14 6.52 -9.94 11.28
C VAL A 14 5.71 -9.87 9.98
N LYS A 15 4.50 -10.44 9.95
CA LYS A 15 3.63 -10.39 8.76
C LYS A 15 3.26 -8.96 8.35
N LEU A 16 3.02 -8.06 9.30
CA LEU A 16 2.72 -6.65 9.02
C LEU A 16 3.94 -5.93 8.43
N ILE A 17 5.15 -6.22 8.93
CA ILE A 17 6.40 -5.67 8.38
C ILE A 17 6.62 -6.18 6.95
N ASP A 18 6.41 -7.47 6.71
CA ASP A 18 6.55 -8.06 5.37
C ASP A 18 5.54 -7.45 4.40
N ALA A 19 4.27 -7.28 4.83
CA ALA A 19 3.23 -6.65 4.04
C ALA A 19 3.54 -5.16 3.73
N LYS A 20 4.10 -4.43 4.70
CA LYS A 20 4.59 -3.06 4.49
C LYS A 20 5.67 -3.01 3.42
N ALA A 21 6.65 -3.91 3.49
CA ALA A 21 7.72 -3.98 2.50
C ALA A 21 7.18 -4.29 1.10
N ASP A 22 6.24 -5.23 0.98
CA ASP A 22 5.58 -5.57 -0.28
C ASP A 22 4.86 -4.35 -0.90
N ILE A 23 4.05 -3.64 -0.11
CA ILE A 23 3.34 -2.44 -0.58
C ILE A 23 4.32 -1.36 -1.07
N LEU A 24 5.40 -1.11 -0.32
CA LEU A 24 6.41 -0.12 -0.72
C LEU A 24 7.10 -0.51 -2.02
N ASN A 25 7.41 -1.79 -2.21
CA ASN A 25 7.98 -2.30 -3.47
C ASN A 25 7.00 -2.12 -4.63
N ARG A 26 5.72 -2.45 -4.44
CA ARG A 26 4.67 -2.28 -5.46
C ARG A 26 4.47 -0.82 -5.86
N VAL A 27 4.50 0.11 -4.90
CA VAL A 27 4.44 1.56 -5.18
C VAL A 27 5.65 2.01 -6.00
N ARG A 28 6.86 1.54 -5.64
CA ARG A 28 8.09 1.85 -6.38
C ARG A 28 8.02 1.34 -7.82
N GLU A 29 7.67 0.07 -8.02
CA GLU A 29 7.55 -0.55 -9.34
C GLU A 29 6.49 0.14 -10.20
N ALA A 30 5.32 0.43 -9.62
CA ALA A 30 4.26 1.12 -10.34
C ALA A 30 4.70 2.52 -10.81
N LYS A 31 5.48 3.25 -9.98
CA LYS A 31 6.05 4.55 -10.35
C LYS A 31 7.10 4.45 -11.46
N GLU A 32 7.97 3.45 -11.39
CA GLU A 32 8.97 3.19 -12.44
C GLU A 32 8.29 2.87 -13.78
N ASN A 33 7.22 2.06 -13.77
CA ASN A 33 6.46 1.72 -14.97
C ASN A 33 5.75 2.93 -15.56
N LEU A 34 5.17 3.80 -14.72
CA LEU A 34 4.56 5.05 -15.20
C LEU A 34 5.59 5.93 -15.90
N ASN A 35 6.77 6.15 -15.29
CA ASN A 35 7.81 6.99 -15.87
C ASN A 35 8.28 6.48 -17.25
N LYS A 36 8.51 5.16 -17.38
CA LYS A 36 8.88 4.53 -18.67
C LYS A 36 7.84 4.81 -19.76
N ASN A 37 6.56 4.63 -19.43
CA ASN A 37 5.47 4.87 -20.38
C ASN A 37 5.33 6.35 -20.81
N PHE A 38 5.75 7.29 -19.96
CA PHE A 38 5.71 8.73 -20.28
C PHE A 38 6.88 9.18 -21.17
N ASP A 39 8.07 8.63 -20.96
CA ASP A 39 9.27 8.98 -21.73
C ASP A 39 9.20 8.45 -23.18
N ASP A 40 8.66 7.25 -23.38
CA ASP A 40 8.53 6.63 -24.70
C ASP A 40 7.42 7.25 -25.58
N ALA A 41 6.52 8.04 -24.99
CA ALA A 41 5.28 8.48 -25.63
C ALA A 41 5.25 9.99 -25.98
N LYS A 42 6.39 10.70 -26.02
CA LYS A 42 6.41 12.09 -26.50
C LYS A 42 6.09 12.17 -28.00
N GLY A 43 4.86 12.57 -28.34
CA GLY A 43 4.43 12.87 -29.72
C GLY A 43 3.34 11.98 -30.31
N GLY A 44 2.40 11.46 -29.50
CA GLY A 44 1.25 10.67 -29.96
C GLY A 44 0.03 11.49 -30.38
N ASP A 45 -0.91 10.84 -31.07
CA ASP A 45 -2.18 11.44 -31.52
C ASP A 45 -3.21 11.57 -30.37
N GLU A 46 -4.41 12.07 -30.68
CA GLU A 46 -5.48 12.24 -29.68
C GLU A 46 -5.92 10.91 -29.03
N GLY A 47 -5.81 9.79 -29.77
CA GLY A 47 -6.08 8.45 -29.26
C GLY A 47 -5.01 8.00 -28.27
N ASP A 48 -3.73 8.20 -28.60
CA ASP A 48 -2.60 7.92 -27.71
C ASP A 48 -2.65 8.74 -26.41
N GLN A 49 -3.10 10.00 -26.51
CA GLN A 49 -3.30 10.86 -25.34
C GLN A 49 -4.42 10.34 -24.44
N THR A 50 -5.53 9.88 -25.04
CA THR A 50 -6.66 9.31 -24.29
C THR A 50 -6.25 8.04 -23.56
N LEU A 51 -5.55 7.13 -24.23
CA LEU A 51 -5.04 5.90 -23.62
C LEU A 51 -4.08 6.19 -22.45
N ARG A 52 -3.25 7.23 -22.57
CA ARG A 52 -2.36 7.67 -21.48
C ARG A 52 -3.13 8.19 -20.28
N ALA A 53 -4.13 9.03 -20.50
CA ALA A 53 -4.96 9.57 -19.42
C ALA A 53 -5.70 8.45 -18.66
N LEU A 54 -6.14 7.41 -19.37
CA LEU A 54 -6.74 6.22 -18.74
C LEU A 54 -5.72 5.47 -17.87
N ALA A 55 -4.53 5.18 -18.41
CA ALA A 55 -3.47 4.49 -17.67
C ALA A 55 -3.02 5.27 -16.42
N GLU A 56 -2.92 6.61 -16.52
CA GLU A 56 -2.61 7.48 -15.38
C GLU A 56 -3.71 7.42 -14.32
N THR A 57 -4.98 7.46 -14.72
CA THR A 57 -6.11 7.36 -13.81
C THR A 57 -6.13 6.03 -13.06
N GLU A 58 -5.89 4.92 -13.77
CA GLU A 58 -5.79 3.58 -13.16
C GLU A 58 -4.64 3.50 -12.15
N PHE A 59 -3.48 4.06 -12.50
CA PHE A 59 -2.33 4.15 -11.60
C PHE A 59 -2.66 4.95 -10.33
N LEU A 60 -3.27 6.13 -10.47
CA LEU A 60 -3.63 6.98 -9.33
C LEU A 60 -4.59 6.26 -8.38
N ASN A 61 -5.61 5.60 -8.93
CA ASN A 61 -6.57 4.81 -8.15
C ASN A 61 -5.89 3.64 -7.41
N MET A 62 -4.97 2.94 -8.07
CA MET A 62 -4.21 1.87 -7.43
C MET A 62 -3.30 2.41 -6.32
N ASN A 63 -2.60 3.51 -6.57
CA ASN A 63 -1.69 4.13 -5.61
C ASN A 63 -2.43 4.64 -4.36
N GLU A 64 -3.64 5.17 -4.52
CA GLU A 64 -4.49 5.56 -3.39
C GLU A 64 -4.84 4.36 -2.49
N ARG A 65 -5.23 3.23 -3.09
CA ARG A 65 -5.52 1.99 -2.34
C ARG A 65 -4.30 1.48 -1.58
N LEU A 66 -3.13 1.47 -2.22
CA LEU A 66 -1.88 1.06 -1.57
C LEU A 66 -1.51 1.98 -0.40
N ARG A 67 -1.72 3.29 -0.54
CA ARG A 67 -1.51 4.25 0.56
C ARG A 67 -2.44 4.01 1.74
N LYS A 68 -3.73 3.77 1.50
CA LYS A 68 -4.70 3.45 2.57
C LYS A 68 -4.29 2.19 3.32
N GLN A 69 -3.95 1.13 2.59
CA GLN A 69 -3.48 -0.12 3.18
C GLN A 69 -2.19 0.07 3.99
N LEU A 70 -1.26 0.89 3.51
CA LEU A 70 -0.03 1.20 4.25
C LEU A 70 -0.35 1.90 5.58
N VAL A 71 -1.25 2.90 5.58
CA VAL A 71 -1.67 3.59 6.81
C VAL A 71 -2.29 2.62 7.80
N GLU A 72 -3.16 1.71 7.36
CA GLU A 72 -3.76 0.69 8.22
C GLU A 72 -2.70 -0.24 8.86
N ILE A 73 -1.66 -0.62 8.09
CA ILE A 73 -0.55 -1.42 8.59
C ILE A 73 0.28 -0.66 9.62
N GLU A 74 0.60 0.63 9.37
CA GLU A 74 1.32 1.45 10.36
C GLU A 74 0.50 1.61 11.65
N MET A 75 -0.81 1.83 11.54
CA MET A 75 -1.71 1.90 12.71
C MET A 75 -1.74 0.56 13.47
N ALA A 76 -1.75 -0.56 12.77
CA ALA A 76 -1.65 -1.88 13.39
C ALA A 76 -0.32 -2.09 14.13
N LEU A 77 0.81 -1.69 13.52
CA LEU A 77 2.13 -1.74 14.14
C LEU A 77 2.23 -0.82 15.36
N ALA A 78 1.69 0.39 15.29
CA ALA A 78 1.62 1.32 16.42
C ALA A 78 0.82 0.74 17.59
N ARG A 79 -0.31 0.07 17.31
CA ARG A 79 -1.10 -0.65 18.34
C ARG A 79 -0.32 -1.81 18.98
N ILE A 80 0.54 -2.48 18.22
CA ILE A 80 1.43 -3.52 18.78
C ILE A 80 2.44 -2.89 19.73
N GLU A 81 3.01 -1.73 19.37
CA GLU A 81 3.97 -1.01 20.20
C GLU A 81 3.34 -0.44 21.48
N SER A 82 2.10 0.06 21.40
CA SER A 82 1.36 0.56 22.56
C SER A 82 0.68 -0.54 23.40
N GLY A 83 0.74 -1.81 22.96
CA GLY A 83 0.14 -2.95 23.66
C GLY A 83 -1.39 -3.06 23.54
N SER A 84 -2.02 -2.31 22.64
CA SER A 84 -3.49 -2.33 22.41
C SER A 84 -3.92 -3.18 21.21
N TYR A 85 -2.98 -3.86 20.54
CA TYR A 85 -3.27 -4.67 19.37
C TYR A 85 -4.21 -5.85 19.69
N GLY A 86 -5.26 -6.00 18.87
CA GLY A 86 -6.23 -7.09 18.98
C GLY A 86 -7.38 -6.83 19.95
N ILE A 87 -7.50 -5.61 20.47
CA ILE A 87 -8.66 -5.12 21.23
C ILE A 87 -9.63 -4.43 20.24
N CYS A 88 -10.93 -4.66 20.37
CA CYS A 88 -11.95 -3.99 19.56
C CYS A 88 -11.98 -2.49 19.86
N GLU A 89 -12.09 -1.64 18.84
CA GLU A 89 -12.10 -0.18 18.99
C GLU A 89 -13.49 0.39 19.32
N GLU A 90 -14.56 -0.37 19.09
CA GLU A 90 -15.96 0.07 19.24
C GLU A 90 -16.64 -0.36 20.56
N THR A 91 -15.87 -0.76 21.57
CA THR A 91 -16.43 -1.12 22.90
C THR A 91 -17.03 0.04 23.66
#